data_AF-A6ESR6-F1
#
_entry.id   AF-A6ESR6-F1
#
_cell.length_a   1.000
_cell.length_b   1.000
_cell.length_c   1.000
_cell.angle_alpha   90.00
_cell.angle_beta   90.00
_cell.angle_gamma   90.00
#
_symmetry.space_group_name_H-M   'P 1'
#
loop_
_entity.id
_entity.type
_entity.pdbx_description
1 polymer ?
#
loop_
_entity_poly.entity_id
_entity_poly.type
_entity_poly.pdbx_seq_one_letter_code
_entity_poly.pdbx_strand_id
1 'polypeptide(L)'
;MIGIALFFILLGVLIKYGKMYFLIAGYNTMPKAEREKVDIDGIATVFRNVMFAMALVMILGYFLADWLNNPDIENVAFFGALLIGVPYLLMKTNSDAFKIK
;
A
#
# COMPACT_ATOMS: atom_id res chain seq x y z
N MET A 1 -7.94 13.97 6.73
CA MET A 1 -7.33 13.09 5.71
C MET A 1 -5.78 13.04 5.73
N ILE A 2 -5.07 14.17 5.83
CA ILE A 2 -3.60 14.24 5.72
C ILE A 2 -2.83 13.29 6.66
N GLY A 3 -3.24 13.15 7.93
CA GLY A 3 -2.57 12.23 8.86
C GLY A 3 -2.57 10.77 8.39
N ILE A 4 -3.64 10.33 7.72
CA ILE A 4 -3.73 8.97 7.17
C ILE A 4 -2.80 8.83 5.96
N ALA A 5 -2.73 9.83 5.09
CA ALA A 5 -1.80 9.81 3.96
C ALA A 5 -0.34 9.72 4.43
N LEU A 6 0.04 10.51 5.44
CA LEU A 6 1.37 10.45 6.06
C LEU A 6 1.65 9.07 6.68
N PHE A 7 0.65 8.48 7.33
CA PHE A 7 0.76 7.11 7.86
C PHE A 7 1.02 6.07 6.75
N PHE A 8 0.36 6.19 5.60
CA PHE A 8 0.59 5.29 4.45
C PHE A 8 2.00 5.45 3.88
N ILE A 9 2.50 6.69 3.76
CA ILE A 9 3.88 6.94 3.36
C ILE A 9 4.86 6.30 4.36
N LEU A 10 4.64 6.53 5.66
CA LEU A 10 5.48 5.96 6.71
C LEU A 10 5.48 4.43 6.65
N LEU A 11 4.31 3.79 6.55
CA LEU A 11 4.22 2.33 6.41
C LEU A 11 4.95 1.81 5.16
N GLY A 12 4.78 2.46 4.01
CA GLY A 12 5.45 2.07 2.78
C GLY A 12 6.98 2.12 2.89
N VAL A 13 7.50 3.19 3.52
CA VAL A 13 8.93 3.34 3.81
C VAL A 13 9.42 2.25 4.77
N LEU A 14 8.69 2.02 5.86
CA LEU A 14 9.07 1.05 6.88
C LEU A 14 9.03 -0.40 6.37
N ILE A 15 8.05 -0.75 5.53
CA ILE A 15 7.96 -2.08 4.92
C ILE A 15 9.15 -2.29 3.97
N LYS A 16 9.42 -1.36 3.04
CA LYS A 16 10.47 -1.55 2.03
C LYS A 16 11.89 -1.38 2.57
N TYR A 17 12.14 -0.31 3.30
CA TYR A 17 13.49 0.06 3.74
C TYR A 17 13.78 -0.36 5.18
N GLY A 18 12.77 -0.30 6.05
CA GLY A 18 12.85 -0.82 7.41
C GLY A 18 12.74 -2.35 7.49
N LYS A 19 12.50 -3.03 6.36
CA LYS A 19 12.32 -4.49 6.26
C LYS A 19 11.29 -5.05 7.23
N MET A 20 10.25 -4.28 7.55
CA MET A 20 9.16 -4.70 8.44
C MET A 20 8.20 -5.67 7.74
N TYR A 21 8.74 -6.76 7.18
CA TYR A 21 8.00 -7.76 6.41
C TYR A 21 6.99 -8.55 7.25
N PHE A 22 7.12 -8.53 8.58
CA PHE A 22 6.15 -9.11 9.49
C PHE A 22 4.76 -8.47 9.38
N LEU A 23 4.67 -7.24 8.84
CA LEU A 23 3.41 -6.55 8.55
C LEU A 23 2.66 -7.16 7.35
N ILE A 24 3.34 -7.97 6.53
CA ILE A 24 2.75 -8.64 5.38
C ILE A 24 2.22 -9.99 5.88
N ALA A 25 0.94 -10.04 6.24
CA ALA A 25 0.31 -11.19 6.90
C ALA A 25 0.61 -12.53 6.20
N GLY A 26 0.43 -12.61 4.88
CA GLY A 26 0.70 -13.83 4.10
C GLY A 26 2.15 -14.29 4.15
N TYR A 27 3.13 -13.38 4.25
CA TYR A 27 4.53 -13.73 4.44
C TYR A 27 4.85 -14.08 5.90
N ASN A 28 4.24 -13.37 6.85
CA ASN A 28 4.49 -13.57 8.29
C ASN A 28 3.91 -14.88 8.83
N THR A 29 2.86 -15.44 8.22
CA THR A 29 2.28 -16.73 8.61
C THR A 29 2.84 -17.91 7.82
N MET A 30 3.56 -17.65 6.73
CA MET A 30 4.16 -18.69 5.87
C MET A 30 5.25 -19.47 6.60
N PRO A 31 5.37 -20.81 6.40
CA PRO A 31 6.49 -21.60 6.91
C PRO A 31 7.84 -21.10 6.38
N LYS A 32 8.92 -21.27 7.16
CA LYS A 32 10.26 -20.78 6.77
C LYS A 32 10.72 -21.28 5.40
N ALA A 33 10.53 -22.58 5.11
CA ALA A 33 10.90 -23.21 3.85
C ALA A 33 10.16 -22.65 2.62
N GLU A 34 8.97 -22.07 2.82
CA GLU A 34 8.22 -21.42 1.75
C GLU A 34 8.63 -19.95 1.57
N ARG A 35 8.99 -19.25 2.67
CA ARG A 35 9.47 -17.85 2.59
C ARG A 35 10.72 -17.70 1.74
N GLU A 36 11.61 -18.69 1.77
CA GLU A 36 12.83 -18.72 0.95
C GLU A 36 12.54 -18.77 -0.56
N LYS A 37 11.33 -19.15 -0.96
CA LYS A 37 10.88 -19.22 -2.35
C LYS A 37 10.13 -17.96 -2.79
N VAL A 38 10.10 -16.91 -1.96
CA VAL A 38 9.34 -15.68 -2.23
C VAL A 38 10.27 -14.49 -2.36
N ASP A 39 10.09 -13.71 -3.43
CA ASP A 39 10.73 -12.40 -3.58
C ASP A 39 10.05 -11.37 -2.68
N ILE A 40 10.41 -11.39 -1.39
CA ILE A 40 9.87 -10.49 -0.39
C ILE A 40 10.25 -9.02 -0.66
N ASP A 41 11.40 -8.78 -1.26
CA ASP A 41 11.87 -7.43 -1.61
C ASP A 41 11.04 -6.84 -2.75
N GLY A 42 10.64 -7.66 -3.73
CA GLY A 42 9.70 -7.31 -4.79
C GLY A 42 8.31 -6.99 -4.21
N ILE A 43 7.78 -7.86 -3.35
CA ILE A 43 6.49 -7.64 -2.66
C ILE A 43 6.53 -6.33 -1.86
N ALA A 44 7.58 -6.10 -1.06
CA ALA A 44 7.73 -4.88 -0.27
C ALA A 44 7.77 -3.62 -1.14
N THR A 45 8.32 -3.71 -2.35
CA THR A 45 8.32 -2.60 -3.32
C THR A 45 6.91 -2.29 -3.81
N VAL A 46 6.09 -3.31 -4.08
CA VAL A 46 4.68 -3.14 -4.44
C VAL A 46 3.92 -2.48 -3.30
N PHE A 47 4.09 -2.94 -2.06
CA PHE A 47 3.48 -2.33 -0.87
C PHE A 47 3.81 -0.83 -0.78
N ARG A 48 5.09 -0.46 -0.87
CA ARG A 48 5.52 0.95 -0.86
C ARG A 48 4.84 1.75 -1.96
N ASN A 49 4.90 1.28 -3.21
CA ASN A 49 4.38 2.02 -4.35
C ASN A 49 2.86 2.24 -4.25
N VAL A 50 2.11 1.21 -3.85
CA VAL A 50 0.66 1.32 -3.74
C VAL A 50 0.26 2.20 -2.56
N MET A 51 0.94 2.08 -1.41
CA MET A 51 0.71 2.97 -0.27
C MET A 51 1.02 4.43 -0.61
N PHE A 52 2.08 4.69 -1.36
CA PHE A 52 2.42 6.04 -1.82
C PHE A 52 1.39 6.59 -2.81
N ALA A 53 0.92 5.75 -3.74
CA ALA A 53 -0.14 6.14 -4.68
C ALA A 53 -1.44 6.48 -3.94
N MET A 54 -1.86 5.66 -2.96
CA MET A 54 -3.03 5.94 -2.14
C MET A 54 -2.86 7.24 -1.33
N ALA A 55 -1.70 7.45 -0.73
CA ALA A 55 -1.40 8.69 -0.01
C ALA A 55 -1.43 9.92 -0.94
N LEU A 56 -0.89 9.81 -2.15
CA LEU A 56 -0.92 10.89 -3.14
C LEU A 56 -2.35 11.24 -3.53
N VAL A 57 -3.20 10.24 -3.82
CA VAL A 57 -4.62 10.45 -4.12
C VAL A 57 -5.34 11.13 -2.96
N MET A 58 -5.08 10.71 -1.72
CA MET A 58 -5.66 11.35 -0.53
C MET A 58 -5.19 12.80 -0.37
N ILE A 59 -3.90 13.10 -0.58
CA ILE A 59 -3.38 14.47 -0.49
C ILE A 59 -4.00 15.36 -1.57
N LEU A 60 -4.07 14.89 -2.82
CA LEU A 60 -4.70 15.63 -3.91
C LEU A 60 -6.20 15.83 -3.65
N GLY A 61 -6.89 14.80 -3.15
CA GLY A 61 -8.29 14.90 -2.75
C GLY A 61 -8.54 15.95 -1.67
N TYR A 62 -7.63 16.09 -0.71
CA TYR A 62 -7.72 17.10 0.36
C TYR A 62 -7.65 18.52 -0.22
N PHE A 63 -6.62 18.81 -1.00
CA PHE A 63 -6.45 20.13 -1.60
C PHE A 63 -7.55 20.46 -2.62
N LEU A 64 -8.05 19.45 -3.34
CA LEU A 64 -9.16 19.64 -4.28
C LEU A 64 -10.49 19.90 -3.56
N ALA A 65 -10.75 19.21 -2.44
CA ALA A 65 -11.91 19.46 -1.59
C ALA A 65 -11.91 20.90 -1.04
N ASP A 66 -10.76 21.37 -0.56
CA ASP A 66 -10.57 22.73 -0.07
C ASP A 66 -10.78 23.77 -1.20
N TRP A 67 -10.15 23.56 -2.36
CA TRP A 67 -10.27 24.49 -3.49
C TRP A 67 -11.70 24.61 -4.03
N LEU A 68 -12.45 23.50 -4.09
CA LEU A 68 -13.83 23.49 -4.58
C LEU A 68 -14.86 23.72 -3.48
N ASN A 69 -14.43 23.90 -2.23
CA ASN A 69 -15.26 24.00 -1.04
C ASN A 69 -16.31 22.86 -0.95
N ASN A 70 -15.87 21.64 -1.32
CA ASN A 70 -16.72 20.46 -1.36
C ASN A 70 -16.07 19.32 -0.54
N PRO A 71 -16.52 19.08 0.70
CA PRO A 71 -15.92 18.09 1.58
C PRO A 71 -16.18 16.63 1.14
N ASP A 72 -17.18 16.37 0.28
CA ASP A 72 -17.46 15.01 -0.20
C ASP A 72 -16.31 14.44 -1.05
N ILE A 73 -15.52 15.33 -1.67
CA ILE A 73 -14.33 14.95 -2.45
C ILE A 73 -13.31 14.21 -1.57
N GLU A 74 -13.18 14.57 -0.29
CA GLU A 74 -12.29 13.86 0.62
C GLU A 74 -12.73 12.39 0.80
N ASN A 75 -14.03 12.17 1.01
CA ASN A 75 -14.59 10.84 1.17
C ASN A 75 -14.42 10.01 -0.10
N VAL A 76 -14.72 10.59 -1.27
CA VAL A 76 -14.57 9.92 -2.56
C VAL A 76 -13.10 9.56 -2.82
N ALA A 77 -12.17 10.48 -2.57
CA ALA A 77 -10.74 10.22 -2.73
C ALA A 77 -10.24 9.13 -1.78
N PHE A 78 -10.67 9.17 -0.51
CA PHE A 78 -10.29 8.18 0.49
C PHE A 78 -10.80 6.77 0.13
N PHE A 79 -12.11 6.63 -0.08
CA PHE A 79 -12.70 5.32 -0.40
C PHE A 79 -12.25 4.83 -1.78
N GLY A 80 -12.13 5.71 -2.77
CA GLY A 80 -11.60 5.37 -4.09
C GLY A 80 -10.17 4.85 -4.03
N ALA A 81 -9.29 5.51 -3.26
CA ALA A 81 -7.93 5.05 -3.05
C ALA A 81 -7.88 3.65 -2.43
N LEU A 82 -8.72 3.36 -1.43
CA LEU A 82 -8.77 2.05 -0.77
C LEU A 82 -9.36 0.97 -1.68
N LEU A 83 -10.49 1.26 -2.33
CA LEU A 83 -11.20 0.32 -3.21
C LEU A 83 -10.38 -0.09 -4.43
N ILE A 84 -9.45 0.76 -4.87
CA ILE A 84 -8.54 0.44 -5.98
C ILE A 84 -7.23 -0.13 -5.45
N GLY A 85 -6.61 0.54 -4.47
CA GLY A 85 -5.28 0.23 -3.98
C GLY A 85 -5.20 -1.12 -3.27
N VAL A 86 -6.16 -1.43 -2.39
CA VAL A 86 -6.13 -2.69 -1.62
C VAL A 86 -6.31 -3.91 -2.55
N PRO A 87 -7.32 -3.98 -3.44
CA PRO A 87 -7.43 -5.11 -4.36
C PRO A 87 -6.24 -5.24 -5.28
N TYR A 88 -5.72 -4.16 -5.86
CA TYR A 88 -4.52 -4.21 -6.69
C TYR A 88 -3.31 -4.77 -5.92
N LEU A 89 -3.10 -4.32 -4.69
CA LEU A 89 -2.02 -4.81 -3.83
C LEU A 89 -2.15 -6.31 -3.57
N LEU A 90 -3.35 -6.79 -3.25
CA LEU A 90 -3.59 -8.21 -3.00
C LEU A 90 -3.38 -9.04 -4.26
N MET A 91 -3.96 -8.63 -5.40
CA MET A 91 -3.84 -9.37 -6.65
C MET A 91 -2.38 -9.43 -7.12
N LYS A 92 -1.66 -8.30 -7.05
CA LYS A 92 -0.28 -8.24 -7.53
C LYS A 92 0.64 -9.07 -6.65
N THR A 93 0.56 -8.93 -5.33
CA THR A 93 1.48 -9.61 -4.41
C THR A 93 1.24 -11.12 -4.30
N ASN A 94 0.03 -11.60 -4.63
CA ASN A 94 -0.28 -13.04 -4.71
C ASN A 94 -0.05 -13.66 -6.10
N SER A 95 0.38 -12.88 -7.10
CA SER A 95 0.67 -13.41 -8.43
C SER A 95 1.97 -14.23 -8.45
N ASP A 96 2.13 -15.10 -9.46
CA ASP A 96 3.33 -15.91 -9.65
C ASP A 96 4.60 -15.07 -9.93
N ALA A 97 4.45 -13.75 -10.13
CA ALA A 97 5.56 -12.83 -10.39
C ALA A 97 6.59 -12.76 -9.25
N PHE A 98 6.23 -13.16 -8.02
CA PHE A 98 7.11 -13.11 -6.85
C PHE A 98 7.54 -14.49 -6.36
N LYS A 99 7.29 -15.56 -7.13
CA LYS A 99 7.80 -16.89 -6.83
C LYS A 99 9.22 -17.02 -7.38
N ILE A 100 10.18 -17.31 -6.51
CA ILE A 100 11.55 -17.65 -6.88
C ILE A 100 11.52 -19.13 -7.29
N LYS A 101 12.00 -19.42 -8.51
CA LYS A 101 12.07 -20.78 -9.06
C LYS A 101 13.15 -21.61 -8.38
#